data_AF-A0AA40TVM5-F1
#
_entry.id   AF-A0AA40TVM5-F1
#
_cell.length_a   1.000
_cell.length_b   1.000
_cell.length_c   1.000
_cell.angle_alpha   90.00
_cell.angle_beta   90.00
_cell.angle_gamma   90.00
#
_symmetry.space_group_name_H-M   'P 1'
#
loop_
_entity.id
_entity.type
_entity.pdbx_description
1 polymer ?
#
loop_
_entity_poly.entity_id
_entity_poly.type
_entity_poly.pdbx_seq_one_letter_code
_entity_poly.pdbx_strand_id
1 'polypeptide(L)' 'MHCLPAHRGEEISVDLLDDSRSVAWDQAENRLHAQKALLEFLVAPSHQRA' A
#
# COMPACT_ATOMS: atom_id res chain seq x y z
N MET A 1 -0.33 -10.84 1.99
CA MET A 1 -0.18 -9.38 2.27
C MET A 1 1.06 -9.18 3.11
N HIS A 2 1.83 -8.11 2.85
CA HIS A 2 3.00 -7.69 3.61
C HIS A 2 3.27 -6.20 3.33
N CYS A 3 3.56 -5.39 4.35
CA CYS A 3 3.70 -3.93 4.17
C CYS A 3 5.01 -3.48 3.48
N LEU A 4 6.01 -4.36 3.46
CA LEU A 4 7.36 -4.18 2.91
C LEU A 4 8.21 -3.12 3.67
N PRO A 5 9.56 -3.23 3.64
CA PRO A 5 10.35 -4.33 3.06
C PRO A 5 10.15 -5.65 3.84
N ALA A 6 10.39 -6.78 3.19
CA ALA A 6 10.35 -8.11 3.81
C ALA A 6 11.72 -8.79 3.66
N HIS A 7 12.20 -9.46 4.70
CA HIS A 7 13.34 -10.35 4.68
C HIS A 7 12.87 -11.78 4.37
N ARG A 8 13.36 -12.29 3.24
CA ARG A 8 13.02 -13.62 2.73
C ARG A 8 13.74 -14.70 3.53
N GLY A 9 13.01 -15.72 3.98
CA GLY A 9 13.55 -16.80 4.81
C GLY A 9 13.53 -16.51 6.31
N GLU A 10 13.09 -15.32 6.74
CA GLU A 10 12.94 -14.94 8.15
C GLU A 10 11.45 -14.80 8.50
N GLU A 11 10.81 -13.67 8.18
CA GLU A 11 9.39 -13.44 8.45
C GLU A 11 8.44 -14.03 7.40
N ILE A 12 8.96 -14.36 6.23
CA ILE A 12 8.21 -14.99 5.13
C ILE A 12 9.05 -16.09 4.48
N SER A 13 8.38 -17.13 3.94
CA SER A 13 9.07 -18.12 3.11
C SER A 13 9.73 -17.46 1.90
N VAL A 14 10.85 -18.03 1.46
CA VAL A 14 11.70 -17.45 0.40
C VAL A 14 10.91 -17.13 -0.87
N ASP A 15 9.99 -18.00 -1.27
CA ASP A 15 9.24 -17.89 -2.52
C ASP A 15 7.84 -17.25 -2.36
N LEU A 16 7.43 -16.89 -1.14
CA LEU A 16 6.05 -16.46 -0.86
C LEU A 16 5.66 -15.18 -1.60
N LEU A 17 6.59 -14.24 -1.77
CA LEU A 17 6.31 -12.98 -2.47
C LEU A 17 6.07 -13.16 -3.97
N ASP A 18 6.57 -14.25 -4.55
CA ASP A 18 6.51 -14.55 -5.99
C ASP A 18 5.36 -15.54 -6.31
N ASP A 19 4.70 -16.09 -5.29
CA ASP A 19 3.49 -16.92 -5.44
C ASP A 19 2.35 -16.10 -6.07
N SER A 20 1.59 -16.70 -6.98
CA SER A 20 0.47 -16.03 -7.67
C SER A 20 -0.64 -15.52 -6.75
N ARG A 21 -0.70 -16.01 -5.50
CA ARG A 21 -1.65 -15.55 -4.48
C ARG A 21 -1.10 -14.38 -3.64
N SER A 22 0.16 -14.00 -3.84
CA SER A 22 0.78 -12.86 -3.17
C SER A 22 0.16 -11.56 -3.68
N VAL A 23 -0.43 -10.81 -2.76
CA VAL A 23 -1.00 -9.48 -3.01
C VAL A 23 -0.14 -8.36 -2.39
N ALA A 24 1.12 -8.64 -2.05
CA ALA A 24 2.01 -7.66 -1.41
C ALA A 24 2.33 -6.48 -2.34
N TRP A 25 2.43 -6.75 -3.65
CA TRP A 25 2.66 -5.72 -4.67
C TRP A 25 1.41 -4.85 -4.89
N ASP A 26 0.22 -5.46 -5.01
CA ASP A 26 -1.05 -4.73 -5.07
C ASP A 26 -1.25 -3.86 -3.81
N GLN A 27 -0.90 -4.38 -2.63
CA GLN A 27 -0.93 -3.61 -1.39
C GLN A 27 0.01 -2.41 -1.42
N ALA A 28 1.22 -2.56 -1.98
CA ALA A 28 2.19 -1.47 -2.11
C ALA A 28 1.69 -0.38 -3.07
N GLU A 29 1.14 -0.76 -4.22
CA GLU A 29 0.53 0.16 -5.19
C GLU A 29 -0.66 0.91 -4.57
N ASN A 30 -1.52 0.20 -3.85
CA ASN A 30 -2.68 0.78 -3.18
C ASN A 30 -2.34 1.86 -2.14
N ARG A 31 -1.09 1.93 -1.64
CA ARG A 31 -0.66 3.05 -0.80
C ARG A 31 -0.76 4.39 -1.55
N LEU A 32 -0.39 4.44 -2.83
CA LEU A 32 -0.50 5.66 -3.64
C LEU A 32 -1.96 6.10 -3.78
N HIS A 33 -2.85 5.15 -4.11
CA HIS A 33 -4.27 5.43 -4.31
C HIS A 33 -4.93 5.89 -3.00
N ALA A 34 -4.66 5.22 -1.89
CA ALA A 34 -5.16 5.60 -0.57
C ALA A 34 -4.67 6.99 -0.16
N GLN A 35 -3.39 7.30 -0.37
CA GLN A 35 -2.82 8.61 -0.06
C GLN A 35 -3.42 9.73 -0.92
N LYS A 36 -3.64 9.49 -2.23
CA LYS A 36 -4.33 10.45 -3.12
C LYS A 36 -5.73 10.78 -2.61
N ALA A 37 -6.52 9.75 -2.29
CA ALA A 37 -7.87 9.93 -1.76
C ALA A 37 -7.87 10.65 -0.41
N LEU A 38 -6.91 10.32 0.47
CA LEU A 38 -6.77 10.99 1.76
C LEU A 38 -6.43 12.47 1.61
N LEU A 39 -5.54 12.82 0.68
CA LEU A 39 -5.21 14.22 0.40
C LEU A 39 -6.41 14.98 -0.16
N GLU A 40 -7.16 14.40 -1.09
CA GLU A 40 -8.41 15.00 -1.60
C GLU A 40 -9.38 15.26 -0.44
N PHE A 41 -9.62 14.25 0.39
CA PHE A 41 -10.55 14.34 1.52
C PHE A 41 -10.15 15.41 2.55
N LEU A 42 -8.86 15.60 2.81
CA LEU A 42 -8.38 16.54 3.83
C LEU A 42 -8.15 17.96 3.29
N VAL A 43 -7.74 18.10 2.03
CA VAL A 43 -7.39 19.38 1.41
C VAL A 43 -8.56 20.02 0.65
N ALA A 44 -9.46 19.24 0.05
CA ALA A 44 -10.63 19.81 -0.62
C ALA A 44 -11.57 20.61 0.32
N PRO A 45 -11.83 20.18 1.58
CA PRO A 45 -12.63 20.98 2.52
C PRO A 45 -11.98 22.31 2.91
N SER A 46 -10.66 22.46 2.74
CA SER A 46 -9.96 23.74 2.97
C SER A 46 -10.16 24.72 1.81
N HIS A 47 -10.47 24.23 0.60
CA HIS A 47 -10.77 25.07 -0.57
C HIS A 47 -12.25 25.49 -0.68
N GLN A 48 -13.16 24.83 0.03
CA GLN A 48 -14.60 25.16 0.04
C GLN A 48 -15.03 26.14 1.14
N ARG A 49 -14.08 26.63 1.95
CA ARG A 49 -14.32 27.61 3.03
C ARG A 49 -13.85 29.04 2.69
N ALA A 50 -13.70 29.37 1.40
CA ALA A 50 -13.48 30.73 0.91
C ALA A 50 -14.74 31.27 0.23
#